data_AF-A0A925JAD7-F1
#
_entry.id   AF-A0A925JAD7-F1
#
_cell.length_a   1.000
_cell.length_b   1.000
_cell.length_c   1.000
_cell.angle_alpha   90.00
_cell.angle_beta   90.00
_cell.angle_gamma   90.00
#
_symmetry.space_group_name_H-M   'P 1'
#
loop_
_entity.id
_entity.type
_entity.pdbx_description
1 polymer ?
#
loop_
_entity_poly.entity_id
_entity_poly.type
_entity_poly.pdbx_seq_one_letter_code
_entity_poly.pdbx_strand_id
1 'polypeptide(L)' 'MKFLLLSLIISIHFLPVFSQQQHLTLNYKTPAKDWNEALPIGNGRLGAMIFGGTAEELIQRHLM' A
#
# COMPACT_ATOMS: atom_id res chain seq x y z
N MET A 1 39.36 -22.88 16.86
CA MET A 1 38.27 -22.10 17.51
C MET A 1 38.02 -20.75 16.81
N LYS A 2 39.07 -19.95 16.51
CA LYS A 2 38.94 -18.63 15.84
C LYS A 2 38.29 -18.68 14.43
N PHE A 3 38.67 -19.66 13.61
CA PHE A 3 38.14 -19.84 12.24
C PHE A 3 36.65 -20.22 12.20
N LEU A 4 36.18 -20.91 13.25
CA LEU A 4 34.79 -21.35 13.38
C LEU A 4 33.86 -20.15 13.63
N LEU A 5 34.30 -19.21 14.47
CA LEU A 5 33.64 -17.93 14.69
C LEU A 5 33.58 -17.07 13.43
N LEU A 6 34.67 -17.02 12.64
CA LEU A 6 34.69 -16.27 11.37
C LEU A 6 33.69 -16.84 10.35
N SER A 7 33.59 -18.17 10.24
CA SER A 7 32.66 -18.81 9.32
C SER A 7 31.19 -18.53 9.67
N LEU A 8 30.87 -18.43 10.97
CA LEU A 8 29.52 -18.12 11.45
C LEU A 8 29.11 -16.69 11.10
N ILE A 9 30.04 -15.73 11.26
CA ILE A 9 29.81 -14.31 10.94
C ILE A 9 29.57 -14.15 9.43
N ILE A 10 30.40 -14.78 8.60
CA ILE A 10 30.25 -14.74 7.14
C ILE A 10 28.89 -15.34 6.72
N SER A 11 28.47 -16.45 7.33
CA SER A 11 27.18 -17.08 7.01
C SER A 11 25.98 -16.16 7.30
N ILE A 12 26.04 -15.36 8.38
CA ILE A 12 24.98 -14.41 8.75
C ILE A 12 24.84 -13.28 7.71
N HIS A 13 25.93 -12.84 7.09
CA HIS A 13 25.89 -11.80 6.06
C HIS A 13 25.27 -12.26 4.73
N PHE A 14 25.17 -13.58 4.50
CA PHE A 14 24.61 -14.17 3.28
C PHE A 14 23.19 -14.70 3.46
N LEU A 15 22.55 -14.48 4.61
CA LEU A 15 21.14 -14.84 4.79
C LEU A 15 20.26 -13.98 3.87
N PRO A 16 19.48 -14.59 2.95
CA PRO A 16 18.49 -13.83 2.20
C PRO A 16 17.42 -13.33 3.18
N VAL A 17 17.31 -12.01 3.30
CA VAL A 17 16.22 -11.38 4.05
C VAL A 17 14.97 -11.46 3.17
N PHE A 18 14.05 -12.34 3.53
CA PHE A 18 12.74 -12.43 2.87
C PHE A 18 11.86 -11.27 3.35
N SER A 19 11.59 -10.30 2.49
CA SER A 19 10.46 -9.39 2.68
C SER A 19 9.25 -9.97 1.96
N GLN A 20 8.14 -10.14 2.68
CA GLN A 20 6.88 -10.48 2.02
C GLN A 20 6.34 -9.20 1.38
N GLN A 21 6.40 -9.12 0.05
CA GLN A 21 5.74 -8.04 -0.69
C GLN A 21 4.23 -8.26 -0.64
N GLN A 22 3.59 -7.73 0.40
CA GLN A 22 2.15 -7.79 0.57
C GLN A 22 1.50 -6.80 -0.39
N HIS A 23 0.92 -7.33 -1.47
CA HIS A 23 0.11 -6.53 -2.38
C HIS A 23 -1.25 -6.26 -1.73
N LEU A 24 -1.34 -5.17 -0.96
CA LEU A 24 -2.57 -4.74 -0.33
C LEU A 24 -3.43 -4.01 -1.35
N THR A 25 -4.44 -4.69 -1.89
CA THR A 25 -5.38 -4.13 -2.86
C THR A 25 -6.80 -4.33 -2.38
N LEU A 26 -7.57 -3.25 -2.39
CA LEU A 26 -9.00 -3.29 -2.16
C LEU A 26 -9.71 -3.38 -3.52
N ASN A 27 -10.46 -4.45 -3.74
CA ASN A 27 -11.18 -4.70 -4.98
C ASN A 27 -12.70 -4.71 -4.72
N TYR A 28 -13.44 -3.88 -5.44
CA TYR A 28 -14.89 -3.76 -5.33
C TYR A 28 -15.54 -4.09 -6.67
N LYS A 29 -16.67 -4.80 -6.63
CA LYS A 29 -17.37 -5.27 -7.84
C LYS A 29 -18.35 -4.26 -8.42
N THR A 30 -18.68 -3.22 -7.66
CA THR A 30 -19.70 -2.21 -7.99
C THR A 30 -19.23 -0.82 -7.58
N PRO A 31 -19.68 0.24 -8.26
CA PRO A 31 -19.45 1.61 -7.81
C PRO A 31 -20.09 1.88 -6.45
N ALA A 32 -19.51 2.81 -5.70
CA ALA A 32 -20.04 3.31 -4.44
C ALA A 32 -21.34 4.09 -4.68
N LYS A 33 -22.36 3.83 -3.87
CA LYS A 33 -23.65 4.52 -3.93
C LYS A 33 -23.69 5.80 -3.10
N ASP A 34 -22.88 5.85 -2.06
CA ASP A 34 -22.76 7.00 -1.15
C ASP A 34 -21.32 7.19 -0.66
N TRP A 35 -21.11 8.25 0.14
CA TRP A 35 -19.80 8.64 0.64
C TRP A 35 -19.13 7.58 1.52
N ASN A 36 -19.90 6.79 2.26
CA ASN A 36 -19.38 5.77 3.16
C ASN A 36 -18.80 4.57 2.40
N GLU A 37 -19.26 4.35 1.18
CA GLU A 37 -18.77 3.29 0.28
C GLU A 37 -17.63 3.76 -0.64
N ALA A 38 -17.38 5.07 -0.71
CA ALA A 38 -16.36 5.65 -1.58
C ALA A 38 -14.94 5.53 -0.99
N LEU A 39 -13.93 5.40 -1.86
CA LEU A 39 -12.54 5.19 -1.44
C LEU A 39 -11.81 6.50 -1.21
N PRO A 40 -11.33 6.79 0.01
CA PRO A 40 -10.55 7.98 0.29
C PRO A 40 -9.13 7.84 -0.26
N ILE A 41 -8.67 8.87 -0.98
CA ILE A 41 -7.28 9.03 -1.39
C ILE A 41 -6.76 10.41 -0.96
N GLY A 42 -5.46 10.51 -0.66
CA GLY A 42 -4.84 11.79 -0.32
C GLY A 42 -3.35 11.71 -0.11
N ASN A 43 -2.69 12.86 -0.16
CA ASN A 43 -1.24 13.02 0.04
C ASN A 43 -0.88 13.89 1.24
N GLY A 44 -1.83 14.06 2.17
CA GLY A 44 -1.68 14.90 3.37
C GLY A 44 -1.95 16.39 3.14
N ARG A 45 -1.93 16.89 1.89
CA ARG A 45 -2.33 18.27 1.53
C ARG A 45 -3.67 18.32 0.82
N LEU A 46 -3.93 17.34 -0.03
CA LEU A 46 -5.17 17.20 -0.78
C LEU A 46 -5.78 15.83 -0.49
N GLY A 47 -7.10 15.79 -0.46
CA GLY A 47 -7.90 14.57 -0.38
C GLY A 47 -8.99 14.53 -1.45
N ALA A 48 -9.36 13.34 -1.87
CA ALA A 48 -10.49 13.07 -2.76
C ALA A 48 -11.15 11.73 -2.42
N MET A 49 -12.37 11.54 -2.87
CA MET A 49 -13.14 10.30 -2.73
C MET A 49 -13.41 9.70 -4.11
N ILE A 50 -13.14 8.41 -4.30
CA ILE A 50 -13.38 7.70 -5.56
C ILE A 50 -14.65 6.87 -5.44
N PHE A 51 -15.63 7.14 -6.31
CA PHE A 51 -16.91 6.42 -6.34
C PHE A 51 -16.95 5.27 -7.37
N GLY A 52 -16.09 5.27 -8.39
CA GLY A 52 -15.96 4.15 -9.33
C GLY A 52 -17.11 3.98 -10.35
N GLY A 53 -18.01 4.97 -10.50
CA GLY A 53 -19.07 4.96 -11.51
C GLY A 53 -18.56 5.35 -12.90
N THR A 54 -19.11 4.76 -13.97
CA THR A 54 -18.62 4.89 -15.35
C THR A 54 -19.07 6.14 -16.12
N ALA A 55 -19.62 7.17 -15.48
CA ALA A 55 -20.18 8.33 -16.20
C ALA A 55 -19.52 9.68 -15.87
N GLU A 56 -19.12 9.95 -14.63
CA GLU A 56 -18.46 11.21 -14.27
C GLU A 56 -17.49 10.95 -13.11
N GLU A 57 -16.18 11.06 -13.34
CA GLU A 57 -15.22 11.14 -12.25
C GLU A 57 -15.38 12.50 -11.54
N LEU A 58 -16.25 12.55 -10.53
CA LEU A 58 -16.29 13.65 -9.58
C LEU A 58 -15.12 13.50 -8.59
N ILE A 59 -13.96 14.04 -8.95
CA ILE A 59 -12.85 14.24 -8.01
C ILE A 59 -13.20 15.46 -7.14
N GLN A 60 -13.86 15.24 -6.00
CA GLN A 60 -14.11 16.31 -5.04
C GLN A 60 -12.83 16.66 -4.29
N ARG A 61 -12.23 17.82 -4.62
CA ARG A 61 -11.08 18.39 -3.91
C ARG A 61 -11.54 19.17 -2.68
N HIS A 62 -11.09 18.76 -1.49
CA HIS A 62 -11.13 19.63 -0.31
C HIS A 62 -9.78 20.34 -0.17
N LEU A 63 -9.78 21.67 -0.36
CA LEU A 63 -8.67 22.56 -0.01
C LEU A 63 -8.96 23.12 1.38
N MET A 64 -8.08 22.86 2.34
CA MET A 64 -7.89 23.75 3.50
C MET A 64 -6.83 24.79 3.17
#